data_AF-A0A8C8I462-F1
#
_entry.id   AF-A0A8C8I462-F1
#
_cell.length_a   1.000
_cell.length_b   1.000
_cell.length_c   1.000
_cell.angle_alpha   90.00
_cell.angle_beta   90.00
_cell.angle_gamma   90.00
#
_symmetry.space_group_name_H-M   'P 1'
#
loop_
_entity.id
_entity.type
_entity.pdbx_description
1 polymer ?
#
loop_
_entity_poly.entity_id
_entity_poly.type
_entity_poly.pdbx_seq_one_letter_code
_entity_poly.pdbx_strand_id
1 'polypeptide(L)'
;MESERERKREREGDHLETSVLCSLGFWGVNQTAMVIKVFIASSSGSTAIKKQQQDIMGFLTVNKIDFKECDIVTSEENRKWMRENVPEDFRPMTGVPLPPQIFNEEHYCGNYEAFFDAREEHAVYAFLGLTAPPGSKEAEALAGLEQQ
;
A
#
# COMPACT_ATOMS: atom_id res chain seq x y z
N MET A 1 -9.41 48.89 11.07
CA MET A 1 -8.03 48.56 11.49
C MET A 1 -7.97 47.29 12.36
N GLU A 2 -8.91 46.36 12.18
CA GLU A 2 -8.95 45.09 12.93
C GLU A 2 -8.95 43.86 12.00
N SER A 3 -8.87 44.06 10.67
CA SER A 3 -8.91 42.98 9.67
C SER A 3 -7.53 42.55 9.12
N GLU A 4 -6.46 43.26 9.46
CA GLU A 4 -5.07 42.91 9.05
C GLU A 4 -4.27 42.23 10.16
N ARG A 5 -4.76 42.27 11.41
CA ARG A 5 -4.11 41.62 12.56
C ARG A 5 -4.48 40.14 12.72
N GLU A 6 -5.61 39.70 12.16
CA GLU A 6 -6.00 38.28 12.13
C GLU A 6 -5.26 37.49 11.05
N ARG A 7 -5.04 38.07 9.86
CA ARG A 7 -4.30 37.39 8.77
C ARG A 7 -2.81 37.14 9.05
N LYS A 8 -2.28 37.72 10.12
CA LYS A 8 -0.89 37.51 10.56
C LYS A 8 -0.75 36.40 11.61
N ARG A 9 -1.85 35.98 12.27
CA ARG A 9 -1.82 34.88 13.24
C ARG A 9 -1.99 33.50 12.61
N GLU A 10 -2.54 33.40 11.41
CA GLU A 10 -2.71 32.12 10.71
C GLU A 10 -1.48 31.68 9.90
N ARG A 11 -0.47 32.56 9.72
CA ARG A 11 0.75 32.21 8.96
C ARG A 11 1.97 31.89 9.82
N GLU A 12 1.89 32.04 11.13
CA GLU A 12 2.99 31.74 12.06
C GLU A 12 2.81 30.40 12.81
N GLY A 13 1.68 29.69 12.59
CA GLY A 13 1.37 28.41 13.25
C GLY A 13 2.03 27.18 12.60
N ASP A 14 2.33 27.21 11.30
CA ASP A 14 2.75 26.01 10.56
C ASP A 14 4.28 25.84 10.45
N HIS A 15 5.08 26.74 11.03
CA HIS A 15 6.53 26.76 10.82
C HIS A 15 7.37 26.33 12.04
N LEU A 16 6.75 26.00 13.18
CA LEU A 16 7.49 25.63 14.39
C LEU A 16 7.31 24.17 14.84
N GLU A 17 6.48 23.36 14.18
CA GLU A 17 6.38 21.91 14.43
C GLU A 17 7.41 21.09 13.64
N THR A 18 8.20 21.73 12.77
CA THR A 18 9.25 21.05 11.97
C THR A 18 10.65 21.17 12.58
N SER A 19 10.84 21.92 13.67
CA SER A 19 12.17 22.28 14.19
C SER A 19 12.61 21.57 15.49
N VAL A 20 11.79 20.70 16.10
CA VAL A 20 12.14 20.06 17.39
C VAL A 20 12.49 18.57 17.28
N LEU A 21 12.30 17.93 16.13
CA LEU A 21 12.59 16.49 15.94
C LEU A 21 13.98 16.21 15.36
N CYS A 22 15.00 16.99 15.72
CA CYS A 22 16.39 16.76 15.26
C CYS A 22 17.35 16.26 16.37
N SER A 23 16.90 16.14 17.63
CA SER A 23 17.79 15.83 18.77
C SER A 23 17.57 14.47 19.44
N LEU A 24 16.71 13.61 18.87
CA LEU A 24 16.59 12.20 19.26
C LEU A 24 16.58 11.39 17.97
N GLY A 25 17.52 10.46 17.81
CA GLY A 25 17.77 9.68 16.60
C GLY A 25 16.62 8.76 16.18
N PHE A 26 15.51 9.36 15.77
CA PHE A 26 14.36 8.72 15.17
C PHE A 26 14.07 9.48 13.89
N TRP A 27 14.74 9.09 12.81
CA TRP A 27 14.29 9.44 11.46
C TRP A 27 12.99 8.68 11.23
N GLY A 28 11.92 9.13 11.87
CA GLY A 28 10.57 8.71 11.57
C GLY A 28 10.27 9.28 10.19
N VAL A 29 10.48 8.46 9.16
CA VAL A 29 9.95 8.69 7.83
C VAL A 29 8.50 9.12 8.03
N ASN A 30 8.18 10.37 7.67
CA ASN A 30 6.78 10.82 7.63
C ASN A 30 6.16 10.14 6.41
N GLN A 31 5.98 8.82 6.50
CA GLN A 31 5.28 8.03 5.52
C GLN A 31 3.82 8.49 5.66
N THR A 32 3.42 9.42 4.79
CA THR A 32 2.00 9.75 4.55
C THR A 32 1.26 8.42 4.50
N ALA A 33 0.20 8.28 5.30
CA ALA A 33 -0.43 7.00 5.62
C ALA A 33 -0.90 6.24 4.36
N MET A 34 0.00 5.48 3.75
CA MET A 34 -0.26 4.58 2.63
C MET A 34 -1.10 3.42 3.15
N VAL A 35 -2.33 3.27 2.66
CA VAL A 35 -3.19 2.16 3.07
C VAL A 35 -3.23 1.12 1.96
N ILE A 36 -2.57 -0.01 2.20
CA ILE A 36 -2.67 -1.18 1.32
C ILE A 36 -4.09 -1.74 1.43
N LYS A 37 -4.80 -1.83 0.32
CA LYS A 37 -6.12 -2.45 0.23
C LYS A 37 -5.98 -3.78 -0.47
N VAL A 38 -6.44 -4.85 0.18
CA VAL A 38 -6.46 -6.19 -0.39
C VAL A 38 -7.92 -6.58 -0.62
N PHE A 39 -8.32 -6.64 -1.89
CA PHE A 39 -9.65 -7.10 -2.26
C PHE A 39 -9.69 -8.61 -2.23
N ILE A 40 -10.63 -9.14 -1.45
CA ILE A 40 -10.81 -10.59 -1.23
C ILE A 40 -12.25 -10.98 -1.48
N ALA A 41 -12.49 -12.28 -1.64
CA ALA A 41 -13.79 -12.92 -1.52
C ALA A 41 -13.75 -13.89 -0.33
N SER A 42 -14.32 -13.46 0.81
CA SER A 42 -14.30 -14.23 2.06
C SER A 42 -14.97 -15.60 1.91
N SER A 43 -16.09 -15.67 1.19
CA SER A 43 -16.84 -16.90 0.91
C SER A 43 -16.66 -17.42 -0.52
N SER A 44 -15.44 -17.34 -1.06
CA SER A 44 -15.11 -17.93 -2.36
C SER A 44 -15.38 -19.44 -2.39
N GLY A 45 -15.87 -19.96 -3.52
CA GLY A 45 -15.99 -21.41 -3.76
C GLY A 45 -14.67 -22.08 -4.16
N SER A 46 -13.67 -21.29 -4.55
CA SER A 46 -12.37 -21.79 -5.03
C SER A 46 -11.37 -21.90 -3.89
N THR A 47 -10.87 -23.12 -3.64
CA THR A 47 -9.79 -23.35 -2.68
C THR A 47 -8.49 -22.65 -3.06
N ALA A 48 -8.22 -22.50 -4.36
CA ALA A 48 -7.03 -21.79 -4.83
C ALA A 48 -7.08 -20.30 -4.44
N ILE A 49 -8.20 -19.62 -4.71
CA ILE A 49 -8.40 -18.22 -4.34
C ILE A 49 -8.26 -18.03 -2.83
N LYS A 50 -8.84 -18.91 -2.01
CA LYS A 50 -8.71 -18.84 -0.55
C LYS A 50 -7.25 -18.87 -0.10
N LYS A 51 -6.46 -19.81 -0.63
CA LYS A 51 -5.05 -19.96 -0.29
C LYS A 51 -4.24 -18.74 -0.71
N GLN A 52 -4.48 -18.21 -1.91
CA GLN A 52 -3.79 -17.02 -2.43
C GLN A 52 -4.06 -15.78 -1.56
N GLN A 53 -5.33 -15.56 -1.18
CA GLN A 53 -5.70 -14.48 -0.27
C GLN A 53 -5.01 -14.62 1.09
N GLN A 54 -5.05 -15.82 1.68
CA GLN A 54 -4.41 -16.10 2.96
C GLN A 54 -2.89 -15.91 2.91
N ASP A 55 -2.24 -16.28 1.82
CA ASP A 55 -0.80 -16.10 1.61
C ASP A 55 -0.42 -14.61 1.59
N ILE A 56 -1.14 -13.78 0.82
CA ILE A 56 -0.93 -12.33 0.81
C ILE A 56 -1.17 -11.72 2.19
N MET A 57 -2.34 -11.96 2.79
CA MET A 57 -2.69 -11.37 4.09
C MET A 57 -1.75 -11.84 5.20
N GLY A 58 -1.33 -13.11 5.16
CA GLY A 58 -0.35 -13.67 6.08
C GLY A 58 1.02 -13.01 5.93
N PHE A 59 1.48 -12.79 4.69
CA PHE A 59 2.72 -12.09 4.42
C PHE A 59 2.69 -10.65 4.97
N LEU A 60 1.64 -9.88 4.65
CA LEU A 60 1.50 -8.50 5.12
C LEU A 60 1.50 -8.43 6.65
N THR A 61 0.78 -9.35 7.30
CA THR A 61 0.72 -9.44 8.77
C THR A 61 2.08 -9.73 9.40
N VAL A 62 2.82 -10.72 8.87
CA VAL A 62 4.15 -11.09 9.42
C VAL A 62 5.16 -9.95 9.25
N ASN A 63 5.08 -9.24 8.12
CA ASN A 63 5.95 -8.09 7.82
C ASN A 63 5.48 -6.78 8.45
N LYS A 64 4.40 -6.81 9.26
CA LYS A 64 3.81 -5.64 9.94
C LYS A 64 3.46 -4.50 8.96
N ILE A 65 2.99 -4.87 7.78
CA ILE A 65 2.47 -3.94 6.79
C ILE A 65 0.98 -3.79 7.10
N ASP A 66 0.55 -2.57 7.43
CA ASP A 66 -0.87 -2.30 7.68
C ASP A 66 -1.66 -2.39 6.36
N PHE A 67 -2.76 -3.14 6.39
CA PHE A 67 -3.64 -3.30 5.24
C PHE A 67 -5.10 -3.37 5.65
N LYS A 68 -5.97 -3.08 4.69
CA LYS A 68 -7.42 -3.20 4.81
C LYS A 68 -7.91 -4.35 3.94
N GLU A 69 -8.68 -5.26 4.53
CA GLU A 69 -9.43 -6.27 3.79
C GLU A 69 -10.69 -5.64 3.19
N CYS A 70 -10.78 -5.69 1.87
CA CYS A 70 -11.92 -5.18 1.10
C CYS A 70 -12.70 -6.37 0.51
N ASP A 71 -13.59 -6.95 1.31
CA ASP A 71 -14.37 -8.11 0.88
C ASP A 71 -15.42 -7.72 -0.17
N ILE A 72 -15.36 -8.36 -1.34
CA ILE A 72 -16.25 -8.14 -2.49
C ILE A 72 -17.52 -8.99 -2.42
N VAL A 73 -17.59 -9.98 -1.53
CA VAL A 73 -18.79 -10.80 -1.39
C VAL A 73 -19.80 -10.15 -0.46
N THR A 74 -19.32 -9.55 0.63
CA THR A 74 -20.17 -8.89 1.61
C THR A 74 -20.42 -7.42 1.31
N SER A 75 -19.60 -6.79 0.45
CA SER A 75 -19.78 -5.40 0.00
C SER A 75 -19.85 -5.29 -1.51
N GLU A 76 -21.00 -4.83 -2.02
CA GLU A 76 -21.18 -4.53 -3.44
C GLU A 76 -20.31 -3.35 -3.90
N GLU A 77 -20.08 -2.37 -3.03
CA GLU A 77 -19.22 -1.21 -3.31
C GLU A 77 -17.80 -1.68 -3.60
N ASN A 78 -17.22 -2.52 -2.74
CA ASN A 78 -15.89 -3.09 -2.96
C ASN A 78 -15.83 -3.88 -4.26
N ARG A 79 -16.88 -4.68 -4.56
CA ARG A 79 -16.97 -5.47 -5.79
C ARG A 79 -16.96 -4.60 -7.04
N LYS A 80 -17.74 -3.52 -7.03
CA LYS A 80 -17.83 -2.58 -8.16
C LYS A 80 -16.51 -1.83 -8.30
N TRP A 81 -16.02 -1.25 -7.21
CA TRP A 81 -14.77 -0.49 -7.18
C TRP A 81 -13.59 -1.30 -7.69
N MET A 82 -13.42 -2.55 -7.21
CA MET A 82 -12.35 -3.43 -7.69
C MET A 82 -12.41 -3.63 -9.21
N ARG A 83 -13.60 -3.90 -9.76
CA ARG A 83 -13.74 -4.16 -11.21
C ARG A 83 -13.47 -2.93 -12.08
N GLU A 84 -13.84 -1.75 -11.57
CA GLU A 84 -13.64 -0.48 -12.29
C GLU A 84 -12.18 -0.03 -12.25
N ASN A 85 -11.49 -0.25 -11.13
CA ASN A 85 -10.12 0.26 -10.91
C ASN A 85 -9.01 -0.73 -11.28
N VAL A 86 -9.32 -2.01 -11.55
CA VAL A 86 -8.33 -2.90 -12.19
C VAL A 86 -8.11 -2.42 -13.64
N PRO A 87 -6.87 -2.06 -14.02
CA PRO A 87 -6.57 -1.58 -15.37
C PRO A 87 -6.84 -2.65 -16.42
N GLU A 88 -7.21 -2.22 -17.62
CA GLU A 88 -7.69 -3.12 -18.68
C GLU A 88 -6.64 -4.14 -19.12
N ASP A 89 -5.36 -3.75 -19.15
CA ASP A 89 -4.23 -4.63 -19.49
C ASP A 89 -4.03 -5.78 -18.49
N PHE A 90 -4.54 -5.64 -17.26
CA PHE A 90 -4.47 -6.66 -16.21
C PHE A 90 -5.78 -7.42 -16.02
N ARG A 91 -6.80 -7.13 -16.83
CA ARG A 91 -8.05 -7.89 -16.82
C ARG A 91 -7.86 -9.23 -17.54
N PRO A 92 -8.52 -10.30 -17.08
CA PRO A 92 -8.47 -11.57 -17.79
C PRO A 92 -9.09 -11.44 -19.18
N MET A 93 -8.52 -12.15 -20.16
CA MET A 93 -8.98 -12.16 -21.57
C MET A 93 -10.48 -12.49 -21.72
N THR A 94 -11.03 -13.25 -20.77
CA THR A 94 -12.46 -13.51 -20.65
C THR A 94 -12.91 -13.36 -19.20
N GLY A 95 -13.96 -12.57 -18.96
CA GLY A 95 -14.60 -12.46 -17.66
C GLY A 95 -14.23 -11.20 -16.88
N VAL A 96 -14.39 -11.27 -15.55
CA VAL A 96 -14.12 -10.17 -14.62
C VAL A 96 -12.89 -10.48 -13.79
N PRO A 97 -12.13 -9.47 -13.32
CA PRO A 97 -11.01 -9.70 -12.42
C PRO A 97 -11.46 -10.44 -11.16
N LEU A 98 -10.69 -11.45 -10.77
CA LEU A 98 -10.93 -12.29 -9.60
C LEU A 98 -9.98 -11.88 -8.45
N PRO A 99 -10.42 -11.98 -7.18
CA PRO A 99 -9.53 -11.74 -6.06
C PRO A 99 -8.48 -12.87 -5.92
N PRO A 100 -7.33 -12.60 -5.26
CA PRO A 100 -6.97 -11.34 -4.61
C PRO A 100 -6.50 -10.25 -5.60
N GLN A 101 -6.83 -8.99 -5.29
CA GLN A 101 -6.34 -7.81 -6.01
C GLN A 101 -5.80 -6.80 -5.00
N ILE A 102 -4.58 -6.30 -5.24
CA ILE A 102 -3.85 -5.44 -4.29
C ILE A 102 -3.78 -4.03 -4.87
N PHE A 103 -4.12 -3.07 -4.03
CA PHE A 103 -4.01 -1.65 -4.32
C PHE A 103 -3.26 -0.96 -3.20
N ASN A 104 -2.49 0.06 -3.54
CA ASN A 104 -2.04 1.06 -2.61
C ASN A 104 -2.95 2.28 -2.78
N GLU A 105 -3.86 2.49 -1.84
CA GLU A 105 -4.96 3.45 -1.95
C GLU A 105 -5.83 3.27 -3.20
N GLU A 106 -5.58 4.05 -4.26
CA GLU A 106 -6.25 3.98 -5.56
C GLU A 106 -5.33 3.41 -6.66
N HIS A 107 -4.03 3.31 -6.39
CA HIS A 107 -3.05 2.79 -7.32
C HIS A 107 -3.08 1.26 -7.35
N TYR A 108 -3.26 0.69 -8.54
CA TYR A 108 -3.23 -0.76 -8.72
C TYR A 108 -1.80 -1.30 -8.60
N CYS A 109 -1.57 -2.19 -7.64
CA CYS A 109 -0.28 -2.86 -7.48
C CYS A 109 -0.22 -4.13 -8.32
N GLY A 110 -1.24 -5.00 -8.22
CA GLY A 110 -1.28 -6.24 -8.98
C GLY A 110 -2.21 -7.31 -8.43
N ASN A 111 -2.23 -8.45 -9.12
CA ASN A 111 -2.92 -9.66 -8.72
C ASN A 111 -2.00 -10.58 -7.88
N TYR A 112 -2.43 -11.81 -7.58
CA TYR A 112 -1.59 -12.77 -6.85
C TYR A 112 -0.27 -13.12 -7.54
N GLU A 113 -0.28 -13.27 -8.87
CA GLU A 113 0.90 -13.66 -9.65
C GLU A 113 1.96 -12.56 -9.56
N ALA A 114 1.59 -11.31 -9.80
CA ALA A 114 2.50 -10.18 -9.67
C ALA A 114 3.07 -10.04 -8.24
N PHE A 115 2.25 -10.29 -7.20
CA PHE A 115 2.74 -10.33 -5.82
C PHE A 115 3.72 -11.47 -5.58
N PHE A 116 3.45 -12.65 -6.15
CA PHE A 116 4.32 -13.81 -6.03
C PHE A 116 5.67 -13.55 -6.68
N ASP A 117 5.68 -13.01 -7.91
CA ASP A 117 6.90 -12.65 -8.65
C ASP A 117 7.72 -11.63 -7.85
N ALA A 118 7.08 -10.56 -7.37
CA ALA A 118 7.73 -9.56 -6.51
C ALA A 118 8.31 -10.18 -5.23
N ARG A 119 7.67 -11.20 -4.66
CA ARG A 119 8.18 -11.91 -3.48
C ARG A 119 9.41 -12.76 -3.79
N GLU A 120 9.43 -13.43 -4.95
CA GLU A 120 10.60 -14.20 -5.40
C GLU A 120 11.80 -13.28 -5.67
N GLU A 121 11.56 -12.08 -6.19
CA GLU A 121 12.58 -11.07 -6.45
C GLU A 121 12.99 -10.25 -5.21
N HIS A 122 12.38 -10.51 -4.05
CA HIS A 122 12.57 -9.72 -2.82
C HIS A 122 12.25 -8.22 -3.03
N ALA A 123 11.26 -7.92 -3.88
CA ALA A 123 10.85 -6.60 -4.32
C ALA A 123 9.41 -6.23 -3.88
N VAL A 124 8.93 -6.81 -2.76
CA VAL A 124 7.51 -6.67 -2.36
C VAL A 124 7.19 -5.26 -1.88
N TYR A 125 8.12 -4.60 -1.18
CA TYR A 125 7.85 -3.24 -0.73
C TYR A 125 7.74 -2.29 -1.92
N ALA A 126 8.61 -2.43 -2.92
CA ALA A 126 8.51 -1.69 -4.18
C ALA A 126 7.21 -2.00 -4.94
N PHE A 127 6.81 -3.28 -5.02
CA PHE A 127 5.53 -3.70 -5.63
C PHE A 127 4.31 -3.04 -4.96
N LEU A 128 4.34 -2.92 -3.63
CA LEU A 128 3.29 -2.25 -2.86
C LEU A 128 3.39 -0.71 -2.93
N GLY A 129 4.44 -0.16 -3.56
CA GLY A 129 4.72 1.27 -3.56
C GLY A 129 5.11 1.81 -2.18
N LEU A 130 5.70 0.96 -1.33
CA LEU A 130 6.16 1.29 0.01
C LEU A 130 7.69 1.42 0.04
N THR A 131 8.19 2.18 1.01
CA THR A 131 9.62 2.23 1.28
C THR A 131 10.04 0.98 2.04
N ALA A 132 11.00 0.23 1.49
CA ALA A 132 11.55 -0.93 2.18
C ALA A 132 12.18 -0.53 3.52
N PRO A 133 11.91 -1.25 4.62
CA PRO A 133 12.45 -0.91 5.93
C PRO A 133 13.99 -1.08 5.95
N PRO A 134 14.72 -0.23 6.69
CA PRO A 134 16.17 -0.35 6.81
C PRO A 134 16.59 -1.74 7.33
N GLY A 135 17.57 -2.37 6.67
CA GLY A 135 18.04 -3.73 7.00
C GLY A 135 17.22 -4.87 6.39
N SER A 136 16.23 -4.55 5.55
CA SER A 136 15.65 -5.54 4.64
C SER A 136 16.58 -5.77 3.44
N LYS A 137 16.54 -6.97 2.85
CA LYS A 137 17.30 -7.30 1.63
C LYS A 137 17.06 -6.30 0.50
N GLU A 138 15.82 -5.80 0.39
CA GLU A 138 15.40 -4.86 -0.63
C GLU A 138 16.03 -3.47 -0.42
N ALA A 139 16.06 -2.98 0.83
CA ALA A 139 16.74 -1.73 1.18
C ALA A 139 18.26 -1.81 0.98
N GLU A 140 18.87 -2.96 1.26
CA GLU A 140 20.30 -3.21 1.03
C GLU A 140 20.65 -3.21 -0.47
N ALA A 141 19.81 -3.80 -1.31
CA ALA A 141 20.00 -3.81 -2.76
C ALA A 141 19.92 -2.40 -3.37
N LEU A 142 18.97 -1.58 -2.91
CA LEU A 142 18.84 -0.17 -3.33
C LEU A 142 20.07 0.65 -2.90
N ALA A 143 20.53 0.50 -1.65
CA ALA A 143 21.70 1.21 -1.15
C ALA A 143 23.01 0.80 -1.86
N GLY A 144 23.09 -0.43 -2.36
CA GLY A 144 24.24 -0.91 -3.13
C GLY A 144 24.33 -0.33 -4.55
N LEU A 145 23.21 0.06 -5.16
CA LEU A 145 23.15 0.66 -6.50
C LEU A 145 23.51 2.16 -6.50
N GLU A 146 23.19 2.88 -5.43
CA GLU A 146 23.53 4.32 -5.31
C GLU A 146 25.03 4.57 -5.09
N GLN A 147 25.82 3.53 -4.84
CA GLN A 147 27.27 3.61 -4.63
C GLN A 147 28.11 3.25 -5.88
N GLN A 148 27.48 3.08 -7.04
CA GLN A 148 28.15 2.89 -8.34
C GLN A 148 27.97 4.11 -9.24
#